data_AF-A0A7S3QC67-F1
#
_entry.id   AF-A0A7S3QC67-F1
#
_cell.length_a   1.000
_cell.length_b   1.000
_cell.length_c   1.000
_cell.angle_alpha   90.00
_cell.angle_beta   90.00
_cell.angle_gamma   90.00
#
_symmetry.space_group_name_H-M   'P 1'
#
loop_
_entity.id
_entity.type
_entity.pdbx_description
1 polymer ?
#
loop_
_entity_poly.entity_id
_entity_poly.type
_entity_poly.pdbx_seq_one_letter_code
_entity_poly.pdbx_strand_id
1 'polypeptide(L)'
;TFLNFGMFVPKEVDYYSWNARGNMATCHIAGFFATVGSGLGPFYNASLCVLLLAIVKYEKTDEYIRKKIEPFLHAVPLLVAFGAYISALVMGNINPLGRAGKTGTGMCSMVTVYSPPHCSGMEDGYVTEGLFDIPCRRGNVKAVIFTASFVRLIPPIVMITCLTMIY
;
A
#
# COMPACT_ATOMS: atom_id res chain seq x y z
N THR A 1 -3.21 10.01 22.99
CA THR A 1 -4.36 10.27 22.09
C THR A 1 -4.34 9.32 20.91
N PHE A 2 -4.72 8.05 21.12
CA PHE A 2 -4.72 6.98 20.10
C PHE A 2 -6.10 6.29 19.99
N LEU A 3 -7.19 7.00 20.31
CA LEU A 3 -8.55 6.42 20.41
C LEU A 3 -9.31 6.38 19.06
N ASN A 4 -8.66 6.63 17.93
CA ASN A 4 -9.31 6.77 16.62
C ASN A 4 -9.04 5.60 15.63
N PHE A 5 -8.68 4.41 16.14
CA PHE A 5 -8.69 3.21 15.31
C PHE A 5 -10.12 2.96 14.81
N GLY A 6 -10.33 2.85 13.50
CA GLY A 6 -11.65 2.60 12.89
C GLY A 6 -12.34 3.79 12.19
N MET A 7 -11.89 5.04 12.35
CA MET A 7 -12.60 6.20 11.77
C MET A 7 -12.75 6.14 10.24
N PHE A 8 -11.77 5.57 9.54
CA PHE A 8 -11.79 5.47 8.08
C PHE A 8 -12.42 4.16 7.58
N VAL A 9 -12.71 3.23 8.49
CA VAL A 9 -13.26 1.92 8.18
C VAL A 9 -14.79 2.02 8.02
N PRO A 10 -15.41 1.33 7.04
CA PRO A 10 -16.85 1.35 6.84
C PRO A 10 -17.65 0.99 8.09
N LYS A 11 -18.66 1.80 8.44
CA LYS A 11 -19.54 1.55 9.61
C LYS A 11 -20.22 0.17 9.60
N GLU A 12 -20.45 -0.38 8.41
CA GLU A 12 -21.08 -1.70 8.24
C GLU A 12 -20.24 -2.86 8.80
N VAL A 13 -18.94 -2.62 9.06
CA VAL A 13 -18.05 -3.60 9.69
C VAL A 13 -17.81 -3.34 11.19
N ASP A 14 -18.58 -2.44 11.82
CA ASP A 14 -18.42 -2.09 13.24
C ASP A 14 -18.58 -3.29 14.19
N TYR A 15 -19.38 -4.28 13.78
CA TYR A 15 -19.59 -5.50 14.56
C TYR A 15 -18.33 -6.37 14.75
N TYR A 16 -17.26 -6.15 13.96
CA TYR A 16 -15.96 -6.83 14.13
C TYR A 16 -14.74 -5.91 14.09
N SER A 17 -14.92 -4.64 13.71
CA SER A 17 -13.90 -3.61 13.74
C SER A 17 -14.34 -2.54 14.73
N TRP A 18 -13.63 -2.43 15.85
CA TRP A 18 -13.93 -1.44 16.88
C TRP A 18 -14.02 -0.02 16.30
N ASN A 19 -15.10 0.69 16.62
CA ASN A 19 -15.30 2.11 16.33
C ASN A 19 -15.23 2.43 14.82
N ALA A 20 -15.84 1.59 13.99
CA ALA A 20 -15.95 1.81 12.56
C ALA A 20 -17.01 2.89 12.27
N ARG A 21 -16.58 4.04 11.73
CA ARG A 21 -17.47 5.20 11.51
C ARG A 21 -17.46 5.74 10.08
N GLY A 22 -16.57 5.21 9.24
CA GLY A 22 -16.35 5.67 7.89
C GLY A 22 -17.25 4.96 6.88
N ASN A 23 -16.82 5.03 5.62
CA ASN A 23 -17.40 4.34 4.47
C ASN A 23 -16.26 3.85 3.56
N MET A 24 -16.61 3.25 2.41
CA MET A 24 -15.59 2.77 1.49
C MET A 24 -14.72 3.88 0.89
N ALA A 25 -15.25 5.09 0.71
CA ALA A 25 -14.46 6.21 0.22
C ALA A 25 -13.38 6.62 1.23
N THR A 26 -13.72 6.74 2.51
CA THR A 26 -12.73 7.02 3.56
C THR A 26 -11.70 5.90 3.69
N CYS A 27 -12.14 4.65 3.50
CA CYS A 27 -11.28 3.47 3.52
C CYS A 27 -10.26 3.50 2.37
N HIS A 28 -10.69 3.86 1.17
CA HIS A 28 -9.80 4.04 0.03
C HIS A 28 -8.77 5.15 0.30
N ILE A 29 -9.20 6.30 0.83
CA ILE A 29 -8.29 7.41 1.14
C ILE A 29 -7.26 7.02 2.21
N ALA A 30 -7.68 6.36 3.29
CA ALA A 30 -6.74 5.89 4.31
C ALA A 30 -5.78 4.83 3.73
N GLY A 31 -6.31 3.89 2.94
CA GLY A 31 -5.53 2.89 2.23
C GLY A 31 -4.52 3.49 1.25
N PHE A 32 -4.86 4.61 0.60
CA PHE A 32 -3.97 5.38 -0.28
C PHE A 32 -2.73 5.85 0.48
N PHE A 33 -2.94 6.63 1.54
CA PHE A 33 -1.82 7.19 2.29
C PHE A 33 -0.98 6.11 2.95
N ALA A 34 -1.60 5.06 3.48
CA ALA A 34 -0.88 3.91 4.04
C ALA A 34 -0.03 3.19 2.99
N THR A 35 -0.60 2.93 1.81
CA THR A 35 0.10 2.23 0.72
C THR A 35 1.23 3.07 0.15
N VAL A 36 0.92 4.30 -0.27
CA VAL A 36 1.89 5.20 -0.89
C VAL A 36 3.01 5.54 0.09
N GLY A 37 2.68 5.81 1.36
CA GLY A 37 3.66 6.02 2.42
C GLY A 37 4.58 4.82 2.62
N SER A 38 4.03 3.60 2.62
CA SER A 38 4.81 2.37 2.75
C SER A 38 5.76 2.11 1.57
N GLY A 39 5.42 2.64 0.38
CA GLY A 39 6.27 2.56 -0.81
C GLY A 39 7.31 3.67 -0.86
N LEU A 40 6.89 4.93 -0.78
CA LEU A 40 7.76 6.09 -1.00
C LEU A 40 8.92 6.17 0.00
N GLY A 41 8.70 5.83 1.28
CA GLY A 41 9.76 5.93 2.31
C GLY A 41 11.00 5.10 1.96
N PRO A 42 10.89 3.78 1.79
CA PRO A 42 12.01 2.93 1.39
C PRO A 42 12.67 3.35 0.07
N PHE A 43 11.87 3.70 -0.94
CA PHE A 43 12.41 4.12 -2.23
C PHE A 43 13.15 5.46 -2.16
N TYR A 44 12.70 6.40 -1.31
CA TYR A 44 13.42 7.64 -1.05
C TYR A 44 14.78 7.39 -0.42
N ASN A 45 14.86 6.49 0.56
CA ASN A 45 16.14 6.08 1.16
C ASN A 45 17.07 5.43 0.13
N ALA A 46 16.54 4.57 -0.75
CA ALA A 46 17.31 4.00 -1.84
C ALA A 46 17.83 5.07 -2.81
N SER A 47 17.00 6.07 -3.15
CA SER A 47 17.41 7.21 -3.99
C SER A 47 18.54 8.02 -3.35
N LEU A 48 18.51 8.23 -2.02
CA LEU A 48 19.60 8.89 -1.29
C LEU A 48 20.91 8.08 -1.38
N CYS A 49 20.85 6.75 -1.25
CA CYS A 49 22.03 5.91 -1.40
C CYS A 49 22.63 5.98 -2.81
N VAL A 50 21.79 6.01 -3.86
CA VAL A 50 22.26 6.18 -5.24
C VAL A 50 22.89 7.56 -5.44
N LEU A 51 22.31 8.61 -4.86
CA LEU A 51 22.86 9.96 -4.90
C LEU A 51 24.25 10.01 -4.23
N LEU A 52 24.40 9.41 -3.05
CA LEU A 52 25.68 9.33 -2.35
C LEU A 52 26.72 8.54 -3.15
N LEU A 53 26.33 7.43 -3.77
CA LEU A 53 27.21 6.67 -4.66
C LEU A 53 27.68 7.51 -5.85
N ALA A 54 26.78 8.27 -6.49
CA ALA A 54 27.11 9.13 -7.63
C ALA A 54 28.10 10.24 -7.26
N ILE A 55 27.98 10.82 -6.07
CA ILE A 55 28.86 11.88 -5.57
C ILE A 55 30.21 11.29 -5.12
N VAL A 56 30.21 10.29 -4.25
CA VAL A 56 31.42 9.80 -3.57
C VAL A 56 32.25 8.87 -4.45
N LYS A 57 31.62 7.90 -5.12
CA LYS A 57 32.35 6.87 -5.88
C LYS A 57 32.64 7.30 -7.31
N TYR A 58 31.68 8.00 -7.92
CA TYR A 58 31.72 8.36 -9.34
C TYR A 58 32.03 9.83 -9.60
N GLU A 59 32.20 10.64 -8.54
CA GLU A 59 32.59 12.05 -8.60
C GLU A 59 31.78 12.85 -9.63
N LYS A 60 30.47 12.56 -9.71
CA LYS A 60 29.59 13.25 -10.65
C LYS A 60 29.32 14.68 -10.18
N THR A 61 29.33 15.61 -11.14
CA THR A 61 29.02 17.02 -10.90
C THR A 61 27.53 17.22 -10.62
N ASP A 62 27.22 18.25 -9.83
CA ASP A 62 25.82 18.62 -9.51
C ASP A 62 24.97 18.85 -10.77
N GLU A 63 25.56 19.44 -11.81
CA GLU A 63 24.85 19.66 -13.07
C GLU A 63 24.45 18.33 -13.74
N TYR A 64 25.34 17.34 -13.72
CA TYR A 64 25.05 16.01 -14.25
C TYR A 64 23.95 15.33 -13.43
N ILE A 65 24.05 15.37 -12.09
CA ILE A 65 23.06 14.78 -11.18
C ILE A 65 21.68 15.38 -11.44
N ARG A 66 21.58 16.71 -11.45
CA ARG A 66 20.31 17.42 -11.65
C ARG A 66 19.65 17.15 -13.00
N LYS A 67 20.44 17.07 -14.08
CA LYS A 67 19.91 16.89 -15.44
C LYS A 67 19.63 15.43 -15.80
N LYS A 68 20.37 14.47 -15.21
CA LYS A 68 20.37 13.06 -15.67
C LYS A 68 19.96 12.05 -14.62
N ILE A 69 20.16 12.31 -13.33
CA ILE A 69 19.92 11.33 -12.26
C ILE A 69 18.66 11.71 -11.48
N GLU A 70 18.57 12.95 -11.03
CA GLU A 70 17.48 13.47 -10.20
C GLU A 70 16.07 13.19 -10.76
N PRO A 71 15.80 13.37 -12.08
CA PRO A 71 14.48 13.05 -12.63
C PRO A 71 14.07 11.59 -12.41
N PHE A 72 15.01 10.65 -12.50
CA PHE A 72 14.73 9.23 -12.29
C PHE A 72 14.58 8.89 -10.81
N LEU A 73 15.39 9.52 -9.94
CA LEU A 73 15.32 9.32 -8.49
C LEU A 73 13.98 9.77 -7.89
N HIS A 74 13.28 10.71 -8.54
CA HIS A 74 11.92 11.11 -8.15
C HIS A 74 10.83 10.38 -8.92
N ALA A 75 10.98 10.23 -10.25
CA ALA A 75 9.94 9.63 -11.08
C ALA A 75 9.72 8.15 -10.75
N VAL A 76 10.77 7.36 -10.53
CA VAL A 76 10.62 5.92 -10.29
C VAL A 76 9.85 5.63 -8.99
N PRO A 77 10.20 6.21 -7.82
CA PRO A 77 9.42 5.99 -6.60
C PRO A 77 7.96 6.42 -6.72
N LEU A 78 7.69 7.56 -7.38
CA LEU A 78 6.34 8.05 -7.58
C LEU A 78 5.54 7.11 -8.47
N LEU A 79 6.05 6.74 -9.65
CA LEU A 79 5.35 5.86 -10.57
C LEU A 79 5.07 4.49 -9.95
N VAL A 80 6.02 3.94 -9.21
CA VAL A 80 5.87 2.65 -8.54
C VAL A 80 4.83 2.73 -7.41
N ALA A 81 4.91 3.73 -6.52
CA ALA A 81 4.00 3.84 -5.38
C ALA A 81 2.56 4.16 -5.83
N PHE A 82 2.38 5.10 -6.75
CA PHE A 82 1.07 5.47 -7.27
C PHE A 82 0.50 4.36 -8.17
N GLY A 83 1.32 3.73 -9.02
CA GLY A 83 0.88 2.62 -9.87
C GLY A 83 0.40 1.41 -9.06
N ALA A 84 1.13 1.07 -7.99
CA ALA A 84 0.70 0.02 -7.06
C ALA A 84 -0.65 0.35 -6.39
N TYR A 85 -0.84 1.60 -5.94
CA TYR A 85 -2.11 1.99 -5.35
C TYR A 85 -3.26 1.99 -6.36
N ILE A 86 -3.09 2.62 -7.53
CA ILE A 86 -4.13 2.71 -8.56
C ILE A 86 -4.56 1.31 -9.01
N SER A 87 -3.61 0.41 -9.23
CA SER A 87 -3.92 -0.98 -9.59
C SER A 87 -4.72 -1.69 -8.49
N ALA A 88 -4.32 -1.58 -7.23
CA ALA A 88 -5.09 -2.16 -6.12
C ALA A 88 -6.48 -1.53 -5.95
N LEU A 89 -6.63 -0.23 -6.22
CA LEU A 89 -7.91 0.45 -6.14
C LEU A 89 -8.86 -0.07 -7.24
N VAL A 90 -8.40 -0.10 -8.49
CA VAL A 90 -9.18 -0.57 -9.65
C VAL A 90 -9.57 -2.04 -9.51
N MET A 91 -8.69 -2.87 -8.94
CA MET A 91 -8.98 -4.30 -8.71
C MET A 91 -9.79 -4.55 -7.43
N GLY A 92 -10.12 -3.50 -6.66
CA GLY A 92 -10.90 -3.63 -5.43
C GLY A 92 -10.14 -4.28 -4.28
N ASN A 93 -8.81 -4.28 -4.30
CA ASN A 93 -7.94 -4.87 -3.27
C ASN A 93 -7.76 -3.99 -2.03
N ILE A 94 -8.21 -2.73 -2.05
CA ILE A 94 -8.20 -1.86 -0.87
C ILE A 94 -9.46 -2.10 -0.05
N ASN A 95 -9.33 -2.81 1.06
CA ASN A 95 -10.45 -3.17 1.92
C ASN A 95 -10.08 -3.03 3.41
N PRO A 96 -11.09 -3.05 4.30
CA PRO A 96 -10.84 -3.14 5.74
C PRO A 96 -9.99 -4.36 6.08
N LEU A 97 -8.96 -4.14 6.90
CA LEU A 97 -8.12 -5.20 7.44
C LEU A 97 -8.93 -6.00 8.47
N GLY A 98 -9.48 -7.11 8.03
CA GLY A 98 -10.10 -8.14 8.84
C GLY A 98 -9.85 -9.49 8.18
N ARG A 99 -9.29 -10.44 8.93
CA ARG A 99 -9.19 -11.83 8.49
C ARG A 99 -10.45 -12.54 8.97
N ALA A 100 -11.00 -13.45 8.16
CA ALA A 100 -12.08 -14.34 8.61
C ALA A 100 -11.73 -14.92 10.00
N GLY A 101 -12.57 -14.64 11.00
CA GLY A 101 -12.39 -15.12 12.38
C GLY A 101 -11.41 -14.33 13.28
N LYS A 102 -10.95 -13.13 12.90
CA LYS A 102 -10.15 -12.25 13.79
C LYS A 102 -10.69 -10.83 13.82
N THR A 103 -10.51 -10.17 14.97
CA THR A 103 -10.84 -8.74 15.17
C THR A 103 -10.16 -7.88 14.11
N GLY A 104 -10.91 -6.96 13.51
CA GLY A 104 -10.38 -6.02 12.53
C GLY A 104 -9.42 -5.03 13.19
N THR A 105 -8.38 -4.60 12.48
CA THR A 105 -7.37 -3.67 13.04
C THR A 105 -7.81 -2.20 13.01
N GLY A 106 -9.03 -1.90 12.56
CA GLY A 106 -9.50 -0.52 12.39
C GLY A 106 -8.74 0.24 11.29
N MET A 107 -8.08 -0.47 10.37
CA MET A 107 -7.29 0.07 9.27
C MET A 107 -7.79 -0.45 7.92
N CYS A 108 -7.51 0.30 6.86
CA CYS A 108 -7.73 -0.13 5.48
C CYS A 108 -6.39 -0.33 4.78
N SER A 109 -6.25 -1.43 4.05
CA SER A 109 -5.00 -1.76 3.35
C SER A 109 -5.26 -2.67 2.15
N MET A 110 -4.21 -2.91 1.37
CA MET A 110 -4.21 -3.93 0.33
C MET A 110 -4.36 -5.32 0.94
N VAL A 111 -5.45 -6.01 0.62
CA VAL A 111 -5.72 -7.39 1.04
C VAL A 111 -6.10 -8.26 -0.16
N THR A 112 -5.76 -9.55 -0.10
CA THR A 112 -5.93 -10.49 -1.22
C THR A 112 -7.36 -10.92 -1.42
N VAL A 113 -8.15 -10.99 -0.35
CA VAL A 113 -9.56 -11.35 -0.40
C VAL A 113 -10.25 -10.66 0.77
N TYR A 114 -11.26 -9.85 0.48
CA TYR A 114 -12.16 -9.34 1.50
C TYR A 114 -13.13 -10.45 1.93
N SER A 115 -12.93 -11.03 3.12
CA SER A 115 -13.76 -12.13 3.63
C SER A 115 -14.10 -11.92 5.11
N PRO A 116 -14.95 -10.94 5.44
CA PRO A 116 -15.44 -10.72 6.80
C PRO A 116 -16.31 -11.90 7.27
N PRO A 117 -16.60 -12.02 8.59
CA PRO A 117 -17.39 -13.14 9.12
C PRO A 117 -18.78 -13.32 8.47
N HIS A 118 -19.43 -12.24 8.03
CA HIS A 118 -20.74 -12.32 7.38
C HIS A 118 -20.69 -12.92 5.95
N CYS A 119 -19.51 -12.99 5.34
CA CYS A 119 -19.32 -13.60 4.02
C CYS A 119 -19.05 -15.12 4.09
N SER A 120 -19.13 -15.73 5.27
CA SER A 120 -18.91 -17.17 5.42
C SER A 120 -20.03 -17.96 4.73
N GLY A 121 -19.66 -18.78 3.73
CA GLY A 121 -20.62 -19.55 2.94
C GLY A 121 -21.32 -18.77 1.83
N MET A 122 -20.97 -17.50 1.62
CA MET A 122 -21.50 -16.67 0.53
C MET A 122 -20.66 -16.81 -0.74
N GLU A 123 -21.30 -16.63 -1.90
CA GLU A 123 -20.66 -16.62 -3.21
C GLU A 123 -19.87 -15.32 -3.46
N ASP A 124 -18.93 -15.36 -4.41
CA ASP A 124 -18.12 -14.21 -4.82
C ASP A 124 -19.03 -13.10 -5.39
N GLY A 125 -18.88 -11.87 -4.88
CA GLY A 125 -19.69 -10.73 -5.33
C GLY A 125 -21.06 -10.62 -4.66
N TYR A 126 -21.44 -11.54 -3.78
CA TYR A 126 -22.70 -11.46 -3.04
C TYR A 126 -22.73 -10.22 -2.13
N VAL A 127 -23.86 -9.51 -2.14
CA VAL A 127 -24.15 -8.35 -1.30
C VAL A 127 -25.47 -8.62 -0.60
N THR A 128 -25.51 -8.54 0.74
CA THR A 128 -26.77 -8.67 1.47
C THR A 128 -27.56 -7.37 1.36
N GLU A 129 -28.57 -7.37 0.47
CA GLU A 129 -29.41 -6.20 0.24
C GLU A 129 -30.01 -5.66 1.55
N GLY A 130 -29.85 -4.35 1.77
CA GLY A 130 -30.36 -3.66 2.95
C GLY A 130 -29.51 -3.80 4.22
N LEU A 131 -28.42 -4.58 4.19
CA LEU A 131 -27.57 -4.79 5.37
C LEU A 131 -26.09 -4.41 5.16
N PHE A 132 -25.51 -4.69 3.98
CA PHE A 132 -24.11 -4.40 3.66
C PHE A 132 -23.98 -3.84 2.24
N ASP A 133 -23.05 -2.90 2.02
CA ASP A 133 -22.79 -2.31 0.70
C ASP A 133 -21.52 -2.87 0.03
N ILE A 134 -20.64 -3.56 0.77
CA ILE A 134 -19.39 -4.12 0.23
C ILE A 134 -19.60 -5.57 -0.25
N PRO A 135 -19.24 -5.91 -1.50
CA PRO A 135 -19.36 -7.28 -2.01
C PRO A 135 -18.38 -8.25 -1.34
N CYS A 136 -18.86 -9.45 -1.03
CA CYS A 136 -18.04 -10.54 -0.52
C CYS A 136 -16.95 -10.94 -1.52
N ARG A 137 -15.75 -11.28 -1.01
CA ARG A 137 -14.56 -11.68 -1.78
C ARG A 137 -14.06 -10.64 -2.80
N ARG A 138 -14.39 -9.37 -2.58
CA ARG A 138 -13.81 -8.25 -3.31
C ARG A 138 -12.28 -8.29 -3.29
N GLY A 139 -11.67 -8.01 -4.45
CA GLY A 139 -10.21 -7.93 -4.59
C GLY A 139 -9.47 -9.25 -4.70
N ASN A 140 -10.12 -10.34 -5.15
CA ASN A 140 -9.51 -11.68 -5.32
C ASN A 140 -8.43 -11.77 -6.44
N VAL A 141 -7.69 -10.69 -6.68
CA VAL A 141 -6.58 -10.63 -7.65
C VAL A 141 -5.26 -10.73 -6.90
N LYS A 142 -4.75 -11.97 -6.75
CA LYS A 142 -3.49 -12.26 -6.04
C LYS A 142 -2.26 -11.58 -6.67
N ALA A 143 -2.30 -11.29 -7.97
CA ALA A 143 -1.17 -10.73 -8.72
C ALA A 143 -0.73 -9.35 -8.21
N VAL A 144 -1.65 -8.48 -7.79
CA VAL A 144 -1.32 -7.13 -7.30
C VAL A 144 -0.48 -7.19 -6.03
N ILE A 145 -0.88 -8.05 -5.10
CA ILE A 145 -0.20 -8.17 -3.81
C ILE A 145 1.12 -8.89 -3.95
N PHE A 146 1.17 -9.91 -4.82
CA PHE A 146 2.44 -10.53 -5.17
C PHE A 146 3.42 -9.49 -5.72
N THR A 147 2.99 -8.70 -6.71
CA THR A 147 3.81 -7.64 -7.30
C THR A 147 4.24 -6.60 -6.27
N ALA A 148 3.31 -6.12 -5.42
CA ALA A 148 3.62 -5.16 -4.36
C ALA A 148 4.64 -5.70 -3.35
N SER A 149 4.58 -6.99 -3.00
CA SER A 149 5.56 -7.62 -2.12
C SER A 149 6.96 -7.71 -2.74
N PHE A 150 7.08 -8.07 -4.03
CA PHE A 150 8.39 -8.11 -4.70
C PHE A 150 9.00 -6.72 -4.85
N VAL A 151 8.19 -5.74 -5.20
CA VAL A 151 8.62 -4.33 -5.35
C VAL A 151 9.22 -3.80 -4.04
N ARG A 152 8.71 -4.23 -2.88
CA ARG A 152 9.25 -3.84 -1.56
C ARG A 152 10.65 -4.39 -1.27
N LEU A 153 11.12 -5.39 -2.00
CA LEU A 153 12.48 -5.92 -1.87
C LEU A 153 13.50 -5.10 -2.69
N ILE A 154 13.06 -4.27 -3.64
CA ILE A 154 13.96 -3.48 -4.48
C ILE A 154 14.75 -2.46 -3.66
N PRO A 155 14.14 -1.63 -2.79
CA PRO A 155 14.89 -0.65 -2.00
C PRO A 155 16.02 -1.23 -1.14
N PRO A 156 15.82 -2.29 -0.32
CA PRO A 156 16.93 -2.84 0.47
C PRO A 156 18.04 -3.42 -0.39
N ILE A 157 17.72 -4.05 -1.53
CA ILE A 157 18.73 -4.53 -2.49
C ILE A 157 19.55 -3.35 -3.02
N VAL A 158 18.90 -2.27 -3.47
CA VAL A 158 19.59 -1.07 -3.96
C VAL A 158 20.48 -0.47 -2.87
N MET A 159 19.97 -0.30 -1.65
CA MET A 159 20.75 0.24 -0.54
C MET A 159 22.00 -0.62 -0.25
N ILE A 160 21.87 -1.95 -0.19
CA ILE A 160 23.01 -2.86 0.02
C ILE A 160 24.02 -2.73 -1.13
N THR A 161 23.57 -2.71 -2.38
CA THR A 161 24.46 -2.57 -3.54
C THR A 161 25.20 -1.23 -3.53
N CYS A 162 24.53 -0.13 -3.20
CA CYS A 162 25.18 1.18 -3.09
C CYS A 162 26.24 1.19 -1.99
N LEU A 163 25.93 0.64 -0.81
CA LEU A 163 26.86 0.60 0.31
C LEU A 163 28.09 -0.25 -0.02
N THR A 164 27.90 -1.43 -0.62
CA THR A 164 29.01 -2.33 -1.01
C THR A 164 29.89 -1.79 -2.13
N MET A 165 29.43 -0.80 -2.90
CA MET A 165 30.26 -0.14 -3.92
C MET A 165 31.03 1.08 -3.38
N ILE A 166 30.56 1.64 -2.26
CA ILE A 166 31.20 2.78 -1.58
C ILE A 166 32.36 2.29 -0.71
N TYR A 167 32.15 1.24 0.08
CA TYR A 167 33.16 0.60 0.92
C TYR A 167 34.01 -0.40 0.13
#